data_AF-A0A8J7WUQ9-F1
#
_entry.id   AF-A0A8J7WUQ9-F1
#
_cell.length_a   1.000
_cell.length_b   1.000
_cell.length_c   1.000
_cell.angle_alpha   90.00
_cell.angle_beta   90.00
_cell.angle_gamma   90.00
#
_symmetry.space_group_name_H-M   'P 1'
#
loop_
_entity.id
_entity.type
_entity.pdbx_description
1 polymer ?
#
loop_
_entity_poly.entity_id
_entity_poly.type
_entity_poly.pdbx_seq_one_letter_code
_entity_poly.pdbx_strand_id
1 'polypeptide(L)'
;MHVHRTARTRFFTTLGNEVLRDNRLSFCARGILGHLLSFPDGQRGDIRTLAERTPEGRERVASALRELERFGYLKRVVTRTTEGRLYTEVDLFDAPDGPLPQAAPKAGFPGSGGQAAGPDGDQPPKQRDEEPT
;
A
#
# COMPACT_ATOMS: atom_id res chain seq x y z
N MET A 1 4.52 25.72 2.06
CA MET A 1 4.32 25.05 3.37
C MET A 1 5.35 25.60 4.34
N HIS A 2 4.91 26.11 5.49
CA HIS A 2 5.82 26.48 6.59
C HIS A 2 5.79 25.37 7.65
N VAL A 3 6.94 25.00 8.19
CA VAL A 3 7.07 23.90 9.15
C VAL A 3 7.48 24.46 10.51
N HIS A 4 6.57 24.36 11.49
CA HIS A 4 6.87 24.70 12.88
C HIS A 4 7.26 23.41 13.62
N ARG A 5 8.46 23.37 14.18
CA ARG A 5 8.96 22.22 14.93
C ARG A 5 9.13 22.60 16.39
N THR A 6 8.53 21.82 17.27
CA THR A 6 8.72 21.94 18.72
C THR A 6 9.71 20.88 19.16
N ALA A 7 10.74 21.26 19.91
CA ALA A 7 11.65 20.30 20.53
C ALA A 7 10.86 19.48 21.58
N ARG A 8 10.92 18.14 21.47
CA ARG A 8 10.30 17.21 22.43
C ARG A 8 11.42 16.54 23.22
N THR A 9 11.24 16.41 24.54
CA THR A 9 12.22 15.79 25.43
C THR A 9 11.81 14.41 25.93
N ARG A 10 10.53 14.03 25.81
CA ARG A 10 9.98 12.74 26.25
C ARG A 10 8.75 12.33 25.44
N PHE A 11 8.42 11.04 25.46
CA PHE A 11 7.25 10.44 24.79
C PHE A 11 7.15 10.79 23.30
N PHE A 12 8.23 10.55 22.56
CA PHE A 12 8.25 10.72 21.11
C PHE A 12 8.98 9.55 20.46
N THR A 13 8.57 9.22 19.24
CA THR A 13 9.22 8.22 18.40
C THR A 13 9.96 8.95 17.29
N THR A 14 11.22 8.60 17.08
CA THR A 14 11.99 9.09 15.94
C THR A 14 11.82 8.11 14.79
N LEU A 15 11.44 8.62 13.62
CA LEU A 15 11.34 7.83 12.40
C LEU A 15 12.33 8.37 11.38
N GLY A 16 12.99 7.46 10.66
CA GLY A 16 13.85 7.81 9.54
C GLY A 16 13.08 8.51 8.42
N ASN A 17 13.73 9.45 7.74
CA ASN A 17 13.15 10.07 6.56
C ASN A 17 12.88 9.06 5.44
N GLU A 18 13.63 7.95 5.41
CA GLU A 18 13.45 6.86 4.45
C GLU A 18 12.03 6.30 4.52
N VAL A 19 11.57 5.87 5.70
CA VAL A 19 10.19 5.44 5.95
C VAL A 19 9.18 6.53 5.58
N LEU A 20 9.40 7.75 6.08
CA LEU A 20 8.42 8.84 5.92
C LEU A 20 8.26 9.28 4.46
N ARG A 21 9.30 9.13 3.65
CA ARG A 21 9.35 9.53 2.24
C ARG A 21 9.27 8.35 1.27
N ASP A 22 9.08 7.13 1.75
CA ASP A 22 8.99 5.95 0.90
C ASP A 22 7.68 5.92 0.11
N ASN A 23 7.75 6.36 -1.15
CA ASN A 23 6.61 6.44 -2.07
C ASN A 23 5.99 5.09 -2.45
N ARG A 24 6.61 3.98 -2.05
CA ARG A 24 6.05 2.63 -2.24
C ARG A 24 5.04 2.27 -1.16
N LEU A 25 5.12 2.92 0.01
CA LEU A 25 4.15 2.79 1.09
C LEU A 25 3.02 3.81 0.94
N SER A 26 1.79 3.37 1.20
CA SER A 26 0.68 4.28 1.46
C SER A 26 0.91 5.10 2.74
N PHE A 27 0.29 6.29 2.82
CA PHE A 27 0.33 7.08 4.07
C PHE A 27 -0.26 6.32 5.26
N CYS A 28 -1.27 5.46 5.03
CA CYS A 28 -1.83 4.58 6.05
C CYS A 28 -0.78 3.60 6.57
N ALA A 29 -0.02 2.94 5.67
CA ALA A 29 1.07 2.06 6.06
C ALA A 29 2.17 2.78 6.86
N ARG A 30 2.59 3.98 6.42
CA ARG A 30 3.57 4.79 7.16
C ARG A 30 3.06 5.19 8.55
N GLY A 31 1.80 5.55 8.66
CA GLY A 31 1.16 5.89 9.94
C GLY A 31 1.07 4.70 10.89
N ILE A 32 0.68 3.53 10.38
CA ILE A 32 0.62 2.28 11.16
C ILE A 32 2.01 1.88 11.64
N LEU A 33 3.02 1.92 10.77
CA LEU A 33 4.41 1.63 11.16
C LEU A 33 4.88 2.57 12.28
N GLY A 34 4.67 3.88 12.12
CA GLY A 34 5.05 4.87 13.14
C GLY A 34 4.33 4.67 14.47
N HIS A 35 3.06 4.25 14.44
CA HIS A 35 2.31 3.92 15.65
C HIS A 35 2.86 2.65 16.32
N LEU A 36 3.13 1.60 15.55
CA LEU A 36 3.66 0.36 16.10
C LEU A 36 5.07 0.55 16.69
N LEU A 37 5.93 1.34 16.05
CA LEU A 37 7.27 1.72 16.56
C LEU A 37 7.23 2.64 17.79
N SER A 38 6.05 3.14 18.19
CA SER A 38 5.90 3.93 19.42
C SER A 38 5.69 3.09 20.67
N PHE A 39 5.41 1.79 20.51
CA PHE A 39 5.32 0.88 21.65
C PHE A 39 6.71 0.54 22.20
N PRO A 40 6.83 0.32 23.52
CA PRO A 40 8.07 -0.17 24.12
C PRO A 40 8.43 -1.57 23.61
N ASP A 41 9.73 -1.84 23.55
CA ASP A 41 10.27 -3.13 23.11
C ASP A 41 9.70 -4.29 23.94
N GLY A 42 9.38 -5.40 23.27
CA GLY A 42 8.82 -6.59 23.90
C GLY A 42 7.33 -6.50 24.25
N GLN A 43 6.69 -5.34 24.04
CA GLN A 43 5.23 -5.27 24.10
C GLN A 43 4.65 -6.00 22.89
N ARG A 44 3.85 -7.04 23.16
CA ARG A 44 3.08 -7.74 22.14
C ARG A 44 2.02 -6.80 21.61
N GLY A 45 2.35 -6.05 20.56
CA GLY A 45 1.41 -5.20 19.85
C GLY A 45 0.30 -6.05 19.26
N ASP A 46 -0.92 -5.92 19.79
CA ASP A 46 -2.05 -6.62 19.21
C ASP A 46 -2.53 -5.85 17.97
N ILE A 47 -1.94 -6.22 16.82
CA ILE A 47 -2.29 -5.73 15.49
C ILE A 47 -3.80 -5.85 15.23
N ARG A 48 -4.46 -6.86 15.81
CA ARG A 48 -5.90 -7.03 15.68
C ARG A 48 -6.65 -5.96 16.46
N THR A 49 -6.26 -5.73 17.71
CA THR A 49 -6.79 -4.63 18.52
C THR A 49 -6.54 -3.28 17.85
N LEU A 50 -5.37 -3.08 17.21
CA LEU A 50 -5.10 -1.88 16.42
C LEU A 50 -6.14 -1.72 15.30
N ALA A 51 -6.35 -2.77 14.50
CA ALA A 51 -7.30 -2.77 13.39
C ALA A 51 -8.76 -2.53 13.81
N GLU A 52 -9.12 -2.90 15.04
CA GLU A 52 -10.46 -2.70 15.62
C GLU A 52 -10.66 -1.28 16.18
N ARG A 53 -9.59 -0.60 16.61
CA ARG A 53 -9.65 0.73 17.25
C ARG A 53 -9.41 1.89 16.29
N THR A 54 -8.82 1.62 15.14
CA THR A 54 -8.50 2.64 14.13
C THR A 54 -9.71 3.02 13.28
N PRO A 55 -9.95 4.32 13.04
CA PRO A 55 -11.03 4.80 12.17
C PRO A 55 -10.87 4.41 10.70
N GLU A 56 -9.67 4.00 10.28
CA GLU A 56 -9.35 3.55 8.92
C GLU A 56 -10.06 2.24 8.53
N GLY A 57 -10.48 1.45 9.53
CA GLY A 57 -11.16 0.18 9.35
C GLY A 57 -10.22 -1.01 9.12
N ARG A 58 -10.71 -2.20 9.47
CA ARG A 58 -9.93 -3.44 9.51
C ARG A 58 -9.26 -3.81 8.18
N GLU A 59 -9.94 -3.58 7.05
CA GLU A 59 -9.43 -3.91 5.73
C GLU A 59 -8.22 -3.06 5.33
N ARG A 60 -8.27 -1.76 5.63
CA ARG A 60 -7.15 -0.84 5.36
C ARG A 60 -5.96 -1.15 6.22
N VAL A 61 -6.16 -1.44 7.51
CA VAL A 61 -5.08 -1.86 8.39
C VAL A 61 -4.46 -3.17 7.90
N ALA A 62 -5.27 -4.15 7.51
CA ALA A 62 -4.78 -5.38 6.91
C ALA A 62 -3.98 -5.14 5.61
N SER A 63 -4.42 -4.21 4.77
CA SER A 63 -3.69 -3.82 3.55
C SER A 63 -2.35 -3.18 3.86
N ALA A 64 -2.34 -2.23 4.79
CA ALA A 64 -1.13 -1.55 5.24
C ALA A 64 -0.10 -2.53 5.80
N LEU A 65 -0.51 -3.50 6.60
CA LEU A 65 0.40 -4.52 7.13
C LEU A 65 1.02 -5.38 6.02
N ARG A 66 0.24 -5.72 4.98
CA ARG A 66 0.75 -6.43 3.80
C ARG A 66 1.73 -5.58 2.98
N GLU A 67 1.50 -4.27 2.89
CA GLU A 67 2.44 -3.33 2.26
C GLU A 67 3.75 -3.27 3.04
N LEU A 68 3.68 -3.14 4.37
CA LEU A 68 4.86 -3.13 5.23
C LEU A 68 5.68 -4.41 5.10
N GLU A 69 5.00 -5.56 5.07
CA GLU A 69 5.65 -6.86 4.85
C GLU A 69 6.31 -6.95 3.47
N ARG A 70 5.62 -6.49 2.43
CA ARG A 70 6.14 -6.48 1.06
C ARG A 70 7.40 -5.63 0.90
N PHE A 71 7.49 -4.51 1.59
CA PHE A 71 8.62 -3.57 1.45
C PHE A 71 9.70 -3.74 2.52
N GLY A 72 9.60 -4.77 3.37
CA GLY A 72 10.64 -5.13 4.33
C GLY A 72 10.59 -4.37 5.66
N TYR A 73 9.49 -3.64 5.94
CA TYR A 73 9.31 -2.94 7.21
C TYR A 73 8.66 -3.80 8.30
N LEU A 74 8.14 -4.97 7.91
CA LEU A 74 7.49 -5.93 8.80
C LEU A 74 7.89 -7.34 8.39
N LYS A 75 8.21 -8.19 9.36
CA LYS A 75 8.44 -9.62 9.13
C LYS A 75 7.58 -10.43 10.08
N ARG A 76 6.95 -11.48 9.55
CA ARG A 76 6.14 -12.42 10.34
C ARG A 76 6.91 -13.72 10.53
N VAL A 77 7.13 -14.10 11.78
CA VAL A 77 7.77 -15.36 12.16
C VAL A 77 6.72 -16.23 12.84
N VAL A 78 6.37 -17.35 12.21
CA VAL A 78 5.45 -18.32 12.81
C VAL A 78 6.26 -19.37 13.54
N THR A 79 6.18 -19.35 14.86
CA THR A 79 6.89 -20.28 15.75
C THR A 79 5.89 -21.26 16.33
N ARG A 80 6.25 -22.55 16.29
CA ARG A 80 5.49 -23.61 16.95
C ARG A 80 6.07 -23.85 18.34
N THR A 81 5.23 -23.72 19.37
CA THR A 81 5.62 -24.04 20.73
C THR A 81 5.78 -25.55 20.92
N THR A 82 6.49 -25.94 21.97
CA THR A 82 6.65 -27.36 22.38
C THR A 82 5.32 -28.04 22.67
N GLU A 83 4.31 -27.27 23.10
CA GLU A 83 2.93 -27.71 23.31
C GLU A 83 2.11 -27.82 22.01
N GLY A 84 2.72 -27.58 20.85
CA GLY A 84 2.09 -27.67 19.54
C GLY A 84 1.23 -26.46 19.14
N ARG A 85 1.25 -25.37 19.91
CA ARG A 85 0.52 -24.13 19.57
C ARG A 85 1.35 -23.31 18.59
N LEU A 86 0.69 -22.69 17.61
CA LEU A 86 1.32 -21.73 16.71
C LEU A 86 1.23 -20.32 17.31
N TYR A 87 2.36 -19.63 17.36
CA TYR A 87 2.44 -18.21 17.71
C TYR A 87 3.05 -17.45 16.53
N THR A 88 2.51 -16.27 16.23
CA THR A 88 3.05 -15.37 15.22
C THR A 88 3.73 -14.21 15.92
N GLU A 89 5.04 -14.14 15.76
CA GLU A 89 5.86 -13.01 16.16
C GLU A 89 5.99 -12.05 14.98
N VAL A 90 6.03 -10.75 15.27
CA VAL A 90 6.10 -9.70 14.27
C VAL A 90 7.29 -8.82 14.59
N ASP A 91 8.28 -8.86 13.71
CA ASP A 91 9.43 -7.97 13.76
C ASP A 91 9.11 -6.72 12.93
N LEU A 92 9.42 -5.55 13.48
CA LEU A 92 9.22 -4.26 12.84
C LEU A 92 10.56 -3.57 12.69
N PHE A 93 10.74 -2.91 11.55
CA PHE A 93 11.99 -2.23 11.23
C PHE A 93 11.73 -0.77 10.85
N ASP A 94 12.56 0.12 11.36
CA ASP A 94 12.57 1.55 11.02
C ASP A 94 13.32 1.84 9.71
N ALA A 95 14.02 0.85 9.19
CA ALA A 95 14.62 0.77 7.87
C ALA A 95 14.30 -0.60 7.25
N PRO A 96 14.17 -0.71 5.92
CA PRO A 96 13.77 -1.98 5.30
C PRO A 96 14.81 -3.09 5.51
N ASP A 97 14.37 -4.24 6.04
CA ASP A 97 15.18 -5.44 6.20
C ASP A 97 15.28 -6.21 4.86
N GLY A 98 16.34 -5.93 4.09
CA GLY A 98 16.68 -6.62 2.85
C GLY A 98 16.54 -5.80 1.56
N PRO A 99 16.98 -6.36 0.41
CA PRO A 99 16.92 -5.67 -0.86
C PRO A 99 15.47 -5.40 -1.23
N LEU A 100 15.16 -4.11 -1.31
CA LEU A 100 13.89 -3.58 -1.74
C LEU A 100 13.43 -4.26 -3.04
N PRO A 101 12.25 -4.91 -3.08
CA PRO A 101 11.73 -5.40 -4.33
C PRO A 101 11.60 -4.20 -5.28
N GLN A 102 12.36 -4.25 -6.39
CA GLN A 102 12.23 -3.25 -7.45
C GLN A 102 10.76 -3.24 -7.87
N ALA A 103 10.16 -2.06 -7.85
CA ALA A 103 8.80 -1.90 -8.34
C ALA A 103 8.74 -2.49 -9.74
N ALA A 104 7.94 -3.55 -9.93
CA ALA A 104 7.64 -4.04 -11.26
C ALA A 104 7.17 -2.84 -12.09
N PRO A 105 7.68 -2.66 -13.33
CA PRO A 105 7.24 -1.56 -14.18
C PRO A 105 5.72 -1.65 -14.25
N LYS A 106 5.02 -0.54 -14.01
CA LYS A 106 3.57 -0.48 -14.14
C LYS A 106 3.21 -1.05 -15.51
N ALA A 107 2.67 -2.26 -15.54
CA ALA A 107 2.10 -2.83 -16.74
C ALA A 107 1.07 -1.82 -17.23
N GLY A 108 1.33 -1.26 -18.41
CA GLY A 108 0.39 -0.38 -19.08
C GLY A 108 -0.98 -1.03 -19.08
N PHE A 109 -2.00 -0.22 -18.83
CA PHE A 109 -3.39 -0.59 -19.01
C PHE A 109 -3.54 -1.50 -20.23
N PRO A 110 -4.23 -2.65 -20.14
CA PRO A 110 -4.50 -3.44 -21.33
C PRO A 110 -5.35 -2.57 -22.25
N GLY A 111 -4.74 -2.11 -23.35
CA GLY A 111 -5.48 -1.59 -24.48
C GLY A 111 -6.48 -2.66 -24.87
N SER A 112 -7.76 -2.29 -24.89
CA SER A 112 -8.80 -3.11 -25.50
C SER A 112 -8.37 -3.40 -26.94
N GLY A 113 -8.01 -4.65 -27.25
CA GLY A 113 -7.95 -5.14 -28.64
C GLY A 113 -9.30 -4.87 -29.31
N GLY A 114 -9.35 -4.35 -30.53
CA GLY A 114 -9.01 -5.08 -31.77
C GLY A 114 -10.20 -5.98 -32.13
N GLN A 115 -10.92 -5.76 -33.22
CA GLN A 115 -10.49 -6.25 -34.54
C GLN A 115 -11.30 -5.63 -35.69
N ALA A 116 -10.60 -5.53 -36.82
CA ALA A 116 -11.03 -5.05 -38.13
C ALA A 116 -11.76 -6.13 -38.95
N ALA A 117 -12.62 -5.68 -39.86
CA ALA A 117 -13.03 -6.34 -41.11
C ALA A 117 -13.70 -5.25 -41.97
N GLY A 118 -13.43 -4.98 -43.24
CA GLY A 118 -12.44 -5.30 -44.27
C GLY A 118 -12.75 -4.32 -45.44
N PRO A 119 -11.88 -4.16 -46.45
CA PRO A 119 -11.98 -3.11 -47.49
C PRO A 119 -12.81 -3.53 -48.73
N ASP A 120 -12.95 -2.62 -49.71
CA ASP A 120 -13.75 -2.61 -50.97
C ASP A 120 -15.17 -2.02 -50.81
N GLY A 121 -15.63 -1.04 -51.59
CA GLY A 121 -15.12 -0.31 -52.75
C GLY A 121 -16.21 0.67 -53.23
N ASP A 122 -15.81 1.61 -54.09
CA ASP A 122 -16.64 2.51 -54.92
C ASP A 122 -17.25 3.80 -54.31
N GLN A 123 -17.16 4.86 -55.12
CA GLN A 123 -17.42 6.28 -54.83
C GLN A 123 -18.82 6.71 -55.40
N PRO A 124 -19.26 7.98 -55.24
CA PRO A 124 -20.67 8.44 -55.07
C PRO A 124 -21.40 8.63 -56.44
N PRO A 125 -22.61 9.23 -56.62
CA PRO A 125 -23.44 10.09 -55.74
C PRO A 125 -24.98 9.86 -55.81
N LYS A 126 -25.79 10.65 -55.08
CA LYS A 126 -27.02 11.31 -55.60
C LYS A 126 -27.77 12.14 -54.54
N GLN A 127 -27.99 13.40 -54.87
CA GLN A 127 -29.00 14.29 -54.30
C GLN A 127 -30.41 13.70 -54.45
N ARG A 128 -31.29 13.99 -53.50
CA ARG A 128 -32.68 14.36 -53.79
C ARG A 128 -33.29 15.13 -52.62
N ASP A 129 -33.85 16.27 -52.99
CA ASP A 129 -34.67 17.21 -52.23
C ASP A 129 -35.92 16.59 -51.59
N GLU A 130 -36.57 17.45 -50.78
CA GLU A 130 -38.01 17.54 -50.46
C GLU A 130 -38.43 17.20 -49.01
N GLU A 131 -38.65 18.28 -48.23
CA GLU A 131 -39.79 18.45 -47.30
C GLU A 131 -41.10 18.01 -47.99
N PRO A 132 -42.11 17.44 -47.28
CA PRO A 132 -43.02 18.20 -46.40
C PRO A 132 -43.47 17.36 -45.17
N THR A 133 -44.21 17.81 -44.16
CA THR A 133 -45.49 18.54 -44.06
C THR A 133 -45.63 19.09 -42.63
#